data_AF-A0A5S3SZ32-F1
#
_entry.id   AF-A0A5S3SZ32-F1
#
_cell.length_a   1.000
_cell.length_b   1.000
_cell.length_c   1.000
_cell.angle_alpha   90.00
_cell.angle_beta   90.00
_cell.angle_gamma   90.00
#
_symmetry.space_group_name_H-M   'P 1'
#
loop_
_entity.id
_entity.type
_entity.pdbx_description
1 polymer ?
#
loop_
_entity_poly.entity_id
_entity_poly.type
_entity_poly.pdbx_seq_one_letter_code
_entity_poly.pdbx_strand_id
1 'polypeptide(L)'
;VKTTCGSKILDNFVAPYESTVTRKFKEAGSVMLGKTNMDEFAMGSSNENSYYGAVKNPWDTQAIPGGSSGGSAACVAARLAAGATGTDTGGSIRQP
;
A
#
# COMPACT_ATOMS: atom_id res chain seq x y z
N VAL A 1 2.36 -4.75 -14.01
CA VAL A 1 2.00 -3.58 -13.17
C VAL A 1 3.28 -3.02 -12.57
N LYS A 2 3.42 -1.69 -12.46
CA LYS A 2 4.60 -1.08 -11.84
C LYS A 2 4.67 -1.40 -10.35
N THR A 3 5.86 -1.72 -9.83
CA THR A 3 6.10 -1.99 -8.40
C THR A 3 7.16 -1.02 -7.91
N THR A 4 6.74 0.02 -7.20
CA THR A 4 7.58 1.23 -7.06
C THR A 4 7.99 1.51 -5.61
N CYS A 5 7.42 0.79 -4.64
CA CYS A 5 7.71 0.94 -3.21
C CYS A 5 7.57 2.38 -2.68
N GLY A 6 6.67 3.18 -3.27
CA GLY A 6 6.54 4.60 -2.92
C GLY A 6 7.78 5.45 -3.24
N SER A 7 8.72 4.94 -4.04
CA SER A 7 10.03 5.56 -4.29
C SER A 7 10.18 6.03 -5.73
N LYS A 8 10.86 7.17 -5.90
CA LYS A 8 11.29 7.66 -7.22
C LYS A 8 12.26 6.69 -7.91
N ILE A 9 13.11 5.98 -7.16
CA ILE A 9 14.13 5.09 -7.74
C ILE A 9 13.52 3.91 -8.50
N LEU A 10 12.31 3.49 -8.12
CA LEU A 10 11.58 2.37 -8.74
C LEU A 10 10.34 2.83 -9.52
N ASP A 11 10.14 4.12 -9.77
CA ASP A 11 8.91 4.66 -10.39
C ASP A 11 8.54 4.00 -11.74
N ASN A 12 9.56 3.58 -12.50
CA ASN A 12 9.39 2.92 -13.78
C ASN A 12 9.71 1.41 -13.76
N PHE A 13 9.91 0.82 -12.57
CA PHE A 13 10.17 -0.60 -12.45
C PHE A 13 8.89 -1.41 -12.68
N VAL A 14 8.91 -2.26 -13.72
CA VAL A 14 7.89 -3.26 -13.98
C VAL A 14 8.43 -4.61 -13.52
N ALA A 15 7.83 -5.17 -12.48
CA ALA A 15 8.27 -6.46 -11.94
C ALA A 15 8.14 -7.56 -13.01
N PRO A 16 9.20 -8.35 -13.27
CA PRO A 16 9.17 -9.43 -14.27
C PRO A 16 8.56 -10.72 -13.73
N TYR A 17 8.16 -10.74 -12.45
CA TYR A 17 7.55 -11.89 -11.78
C TYR A 17 6.45 -11.43 -10.81
N GLU A 18 5.59 -12.38 -10.46
CA GLU A 18 4.52 -12.19 -9.47
C GLU A 18 5.00 -12.65 -8.08
N SER A 19 4.60 -11.94 -7.02
CA SER A 19 4.88 -12.40 -5.66
C SER A 19 4.08 -13.68 -5.36
N THR A 20 4.56 -14.51 -4.43
CA THR A 20 3.82 -15.72 -4.03
C THR A 20 2.42 -15.42 -3.51
N VAL A 21 2.23 -14.33 -2.77
CA VAL A 21 0.93 -13.96 -2.19
C VAL A 21 -0.07 -13.57 -3.28
N THR A 22 0.32 -12.65 -4.16
CA THR A 22 -0.54 -12.19 -5.27
C THR A 22 -0.79 -13.29 -6.31
N ARG A 23 0.18 -14.17 -6.54
CA ARG A 23 -0.02 -15.38 -7.35
C ARG A 23 -1.09 -16.29 -6.76
N LYS A 24 -1.05 -16.57 -5.45
CA LYS A 24 -2.08 -17.37 -4.77
C LYS A 24 -3.47 -16.73 -4.84
N PHE A 25 -3.58 -15.42 -4.66
CA PHE A 25 -4.86 -14.71 -4.83
C PHE A 25 -5.39 -14.83 -6.26
N LYS A 26 -4.52 -14.67 -7.26
CA LYS A 26 -4.89 -14.85 -8.66
C LYS A 26 -5.35 -16.28 -8.96
N GLU A 27 -4.63 -17.28 -8.47
CA GLU A 27 -4.98 -18.71 -8.60
C GLU A 27 -6.33 -19.02 -7.91
N ALA A 28 -6.65 -18.33 -6.81
CA ALA A 28 -7.93 -18.43 -6.12
C ALA A 28 -9.08 -17.64 -6.78
N GLY A 29 -8.83 -16.95 -7.91
CA GLY A 29 -9.84 -16.18 -8.64
C GLY A 29 -10.09 -14.78 -8.11
N SER A 30 -9.22 -14.23 -7.26
CA SER A 30 -9.35 -12.85 -6.77
C SER A 30 -8.97 -11.82 -7.86
N VAL A 31 -9.74 -10.73 -7.92
CA VAL A 31 -9.48 -9.59 -8.81
C VAL A 31 -8.57 -8.59 -8.09
N MET A 32 -7.42 -8.29 -8.67
CA MET A 32 -6.48 -7.29 -8.15
C MET A 32 -6.75 -5.91 -8.79
N LEU A 33 -7.27 -4.97 -8.01
CA LEU A 33 -7.61 -3.62 -8.50
C LEU A 33 -6.38 -2.77 -8.86
N GLY A 34 -5.29 -2.90 -8.11
CA GLY A 34 -4.10 -2.09 -8.32
C GLY A 34 -3.07 -2.20 -7.20
N LYS A 35 -2.22 -1.16 -7.09
CA LYS A 35 -1.24 -0.98 -6.03
C LYS A 35 -1.68 0.18 -5.14
N THR A 36 -1.70 -0.04 -3.83
CA THR A 36 -1.93 1.00 -2.83
C THR A 36 -0.63 1.77 -2.56
N ASN A 37 -0.76 3.00 -2.09
CA ASN A 37 0.38 3.83 -1.72
C ASN A 37 0.98 3.37 -0.37
N MET A 38 2.24 3.71 -0.10
CA MET A 38 2.98 3.31 1.09
C MET A 38 4.10 4.31 1.41
N ASP A 39 4.65 4.27 2.63
CA ASP A 39 5.92 4.93 2.91
C ASP A 39 7.04 4.36 2.02
N GLU A 40 7.98 5.20 1.62
CA GLU A 40 9.12 4.85 0.76
C GLU A 40 9.89 3.66 1.34
N PHE A 41 9.98 2.56 0.58
CA PHE A 41 10.57 1.29 1.01
C PHE A 41 10.03 0.72 2.33
N ALA A 42 8.77 1.01 2.65
CA ALA A 42 8.12 0.61 3.90
C ALA A 42 8.73 1.23 5.17
N MET A 43 9.55 2.28 5.04
CA MET A 43 10.25 2.93 6.14
C MET A 43 9.49 4.19 6.59
N GLY A 44 8.50 3.99 7.46
CA GLY A 44 7.70 5.07 8.03
C GLY A 44 6.47 4.55 8.75
N SER A 45 5.82 5.46 9.48
CA SER A 45 4.62 5.19 10.28
C SER A 45 3.50 6.21 10.04
N SER A 46 3.56 6.96 8.92
CA SER A 46 2.57 8.01 8.61
C SER A 46 2.12 8.06 7.15
N ASN A 47 2.80 7.37 6.23
CA ASN A 47 2.58 7.44 4.78
C ASN A 47 2.87 8.81 4.14
N GLU A 48 3.58 9.70 4.83
CA GLU A 48 3.86 11.06 4.34
C GLU A 48 5.07 11.12 3.40
N ASN A 49 6.01 10.20 3.52
CA ASN A 49 7.26 10.24 2.75
C ASN A 49 7.15 9.60 1.35
N SER A 50 5.95 9.16 0.93
CA SER A 50 5.74 8.61 -0.41
C SER A 50 6.08 9.64 -1.50
N TYR A 51 6.84 9.21 -2.50
CA TYR A 51 7.10 9.98 -3.71
C TYR A 51 5.82 10.39 -4.46
N TYR A 52 4.75 9.60 -4.36
CA TYR A 52 3.47 9.87 -5.02
C TYR A 52 2.56 10.83 -4.22
N GLY A 53 3.06 11.34 -3.09
CA GLY A 53 2.33 12.21 -2.18
C GLY A 53 1.70 11.45 -1.00
N ALA A 54 1.43 12.20 0.07
CA ALA A 54 0.90 11.67 1.32
C ALA A 54 -0.54 11.14 1.18
N VAL A 55 -0.80 9.95 1.72
CA VAL A 55 -2.17 9.42 1.84
C VAL A 55 -2.93 10.17 2.93
N LYS A 56 -4.23 10.38 2.73
CA LYS A 56 -5.11 11.03 3.72
C LYS A 56 -5.94 9.99 4.47
N ASN A 57 -6.15 10.22 5.76
CA ASN A 57 -7.04 9.39 6.55
C ASN A 57 -8.51 9.64 6.13
N PRO A 58 -9.29 8.59 5.79
CA PRO A 58 -10.67 8.76 5.34
C PRO A 58 -11.63 9.21 6.45
N TRP A 59 -11.25 9.08 7.72
CA TRP A 59 -12.03 9.58 8.86
C TRP A 59 -11.79 11.07 9.14
N ASP A 60 -10.57 11.56 8.87
CA ASP A 60 -10.21 12.97 8.95
C ASP A 60 -9.07 13.27 7.96
N THR A 61 -9.36 14.05 6.91
CA THR A 61 -8.38 14.37 5.86
C THR A 61 -7.20 15.23 6.33
N GLN A 62 -7.25 15.78 7.55
CA GLN A 62 -6.12 16.48 8.19
C GLN A 62 -5.22 15.54 9.00
N ALA A 63 -5.66 14.30 9.27
CA ALA A 63 -4.90 13.30 10.02
C ALA A 63 -4.16 12.32 9.10
N ILE A 64 -3.16 11.64 9.68
CA ILE A 64 -2.42 10.57 9.00
C ILE A 64 -3.23 9.26 9.03
N PRO A 65 -3.12 8.42 7.98
CA PRO A 65 -3.69 7.08 7.97
C PRO A 65 -2.80 6.04 8.68
N GLY A 66 -1.63 6.44 9.20
CA GLY A 66 -0.58 5.52 9.67
C GLY A 66 0.33 5.03 8.55
N GLY A 67 1.33 4.22 8.87
CA GLY A 67 2.28 3.68 7.90
C GLY A 67 2.99 2.39 8.33
N SER A 68 3.63 1.67 7.42
CA SER A 68 3.83 2.02 6.01
C SER A 68 2.73 1.55 5.08
N SER A 69 1.76 0.74 5.54
CA SER A 69 0.62 0.30 4.73
C SER A 69 -0.56 1.28 4.75
N GLY A 70 -0.32 2.59 4.88
CA GLY A 70 -1.36 3.61 5.05
C GLY A 70 -2.33 3.68 3.88
N GLY A 71 -1.85 3.50 2.63
CA GLY A 71 -2.72 3.41 1.46
C GLY A 71 -3.65 2.19 1.48
N SER A 72 -3.20 1.06 2.02
CA SER A 72 -4.04 -0.14 2.17
C SER A 72 -5.12 0.06 3.23
N ALA A 73 -4.76 0.59 4.40
CA ALA A 73 -5.71 0.89 5.46
C ALA A 73 -6.76 1.93 5.02
N ALA A 74 -6.32 3.04 4.43
CA ALA A 74 -7.22 4.08 3.92
C ALA A 74 -8.17 3.55 2.83
N CYS A 75 -7.69 2.71 1.91
CA CYS A 75 -8.51 2.11 0.85
C CYS A 75 -9.66 1.26 1.41
N VAL A 76 -9.35 0.39 2.38
CA VAL A 76 -10.36 -0.48 3.01
C VAL A 76 -11.31 0.35 3.89
N ALA A 77 -10.80 1.25 4.71
CA ALA A 77 -11.61 2.11 5.58
C ALA A 77 -12.58 3.01 4.77
N ALA A 78 -12.15 3.50 3.61
CA ALA A 78 -12.97 4.27 2.67
C ALA A 78 -13.92 3.41 1.80
N ARG A 79 -13.97 2.09 2.00
CA ARG A 79 -14.80 1.13 1.25
C ARG A 79 -14.50 1.10 -0.26
N LEU A 80 -13.28 1.46 -0.65
CA LEU A 80 -12.83 1.43 -2.05
C LEU A 80 -12.48 0.00 -2.50
N ALA A 81 -12.10 -0.86 -1.56
CA ALA A 81 -11.90 -2.29 -1.76
C ALA A 81 -12.38 -3.09 -0.53
N ALA A 82 -12.83 -4.32 -0.76
CA ALA A 82 -13.28 -5.21 0.32
C ALA A 82 -12.13 -5.72 1.21
N GLY A 83 -10.89 -5.68 0.71
CA GLY A 83 -9.69 -6.07 1.44
C GLY A 83 -8.43 -5.61 0.71
N ALA A 84 -7.32 -5.58 1.44
CA ALA A 84 -6.01 -5.22 0.91
C ALA A 84 -4.92 -6.07 1.56
N THR A 85 -3.83 -6.27 0.83
CA THR A 85 -2.60 -6.84 1.39
C THR A 85 -1.69 -5.71 1.90
N GLY A 86 -1.15 -5.86 3.11
CA GLY A 86 -0.12 -4.98 3.67
C GLY A 86 1.12 -5.79 4.06
N THR A 87 2.15 -5.09 4.56
CA THR A 87 3.38 -5.69 5.10
C THR A 87 3.66 -5.13 6.47
N ASP A 88 4.11 -5.97 7.41
CA ASP A 88 4.38 -5.56 8.79
C ASP A 88 5.83 -5.87 9.16
N THR A 89 6.66 -4.82 9.25
CA THR A 89 8.05 -4.93 9.73
C THR A 89 8.17 -4.55 11.20
N GLY A 90 7.47 -3.49 11.63
CA GLY A 90 7.53 -2.96 13.00
C GLY A 90 6.22 -2.36 13.49
N GLY A 91 5.08 -2.79 12.95
CA GLY A 91 3.75 -2.25 13.25
C GLY A 91 2.96 -1.84 12.00
N SER A 92 3.51 -2.06 10.81
CA SER A 92 3.04 -1.43 9.56
C SER A 92 1.76 -2.02 8.96
N ILE A 93 1.14 -3.02 9.59
CA ILE A 93 -0.26 -3.45 9.34
C ILE A 93 -1.16 -3.11 10.52
N ARG A 94 -0.63 -3.14 11.75
CA ARG A 94 -1.44 -3.01 12.98
C ARG A 94 -1.72 -1.56 13.39
N GLN A 95 -0.76 -0.67 13.12
CA GLN A 95 -0.86 0.75 13.45
C GLN A 95 -1.70 1.55 12.45
N PRO A 96 -1.57 1.36 11.12
CA PRO A 96 -2.47 1.96 10.13
C PRO A 96 -3.83 1.27 10.11
#